data_AF-A0A940ZG22-F1
#
_entry.id   AF-A0A940ZG22-F1
#
_cell.length_a   1.000
_cell.length_b   1.000
_cell.length_c   1.000
_cell.angle_alpha   90.00
_cell.angle_beta   90.00
_cell.angle_gamma   90.00
#
_symmetry.space_group_name_H-M   'P 1'
#
loop_
_entity.id
_entity.type
_entity.pdbx_description
1 polymer ?
#
loop_
_entity_poly.entity_id
_entity_poly.type
_entity_poly.pdbx_seq_one_letter_code
_entity_poly.pdbx_strand_id
1 'polypeptide(L)'
;MKHVSSIVAKTTDPYPSVPSTARIEKERAMRDLQGQINEWITRNRQNLIRCPYQPGNLLITKWSCRRRRLKAQKEDLANVMSGDVMDYVHRQGLSICLTCDALKKAAA
;
A
#
# COMPACT_ATOMS: atom_id res chain seq x y z
N MET A 1 -8.84 45.00 52.12
CA MET A 1 -8.21 43.66 52.01
C MET A 1 -9.10 42.75 51.19
N LYS A 2 -8.56 42.22 50.07
CA LYS A 2 -8.78 40.89 49.48
C LYS A 2 -8.20 40.92 48.06
N HIS A 3 -6.89 40.64 47.96
CA HIS A 3 -6.25 40.33 46.68
C HIS A 3 -6.74 38.96 46.23
N VAL A 4 -7.38 38.91 45.06
CA VAL A 4 -7.71 37.64 44.39
C VAL A 4 -6.50 37.26 43.55
N SER A 5 -5.69 36.34 44.07
CA SER A 5 -4.60 35.73 43.30
C SER A 5 -5.18 34.77 42.27
N SER A 6 -5.01 35.10 40.99
CA SER A 6 -5.27 34.20 39.87
C SER A 6 -4.23 33.07 39.88
N ILE A 7 -4.65 31.86 40.23
CA ILE A 7 -3.86 30.63 40.04
C ILE A 7 -3.93 30.27 38.55
N VAL A 8 -2.83 30.47 37.83
CA VAL A 8 -2.67 29.97 36.46
C VAL A 8 -2.42 28.46 36.55
N ALA A 9 -3.44 27.66 36.20
CA ALA A 9 -3.29 26.23 36.05
C ALA A 9 -2.34 25.94 34.87
N LYS A 10 -1.20 25.32 35.14
CA LYS A 10 -0.29 24.79 34.12
C LYS A 10 -1.00 23.64 33.40
N THR A 11 -1.37 23.84 32.14
CA THR A 11 -1.82 22.77 31.26
C THR A 11 -0.64 21.83 30.99
N THR A 12 -0.68 20.64 31.56
CA THR A 12 0.21 19.55 31.15
C THR A 12 -0.32 18.99 29.83
N ASP A 13 0.47 19.10 28.78
CA ASP A 13 0.18 18.55 27.46
C ASP A 13 -0.02 17.01 27.58
N PRO A 14 -1.19 16.45 27.22
CA PRO A 14 -1.51 15.04 27.47
C PRO A 14 -0.76 14.05 26.55
N TYR A 15 0.03 14.54 25.59
CA TYR A 15 0.83 13.71 24.70
C TYR A 15 2.33 13.82 25.02
N PRO A 16 2.97 12.74 25.54
CA PRO A 16 4.41 12.74 25.72
C PRO A 16 5.10 12.89 24.35
N SER A 17 6.00 13.86 24.25
CA SER A 17 6.83 14.04 23.06
C SER A 17 7.75 12.83 22.89
N VAL A 18 7.77 12.26 21.68
CA VAL A 18 8.64 11.12 21.36
C VAL A 18 10.10 11.60 21.44
N PRO A 19 11.01 10.88 22.13
CA PRO A 19 12.42 11.26 22.20
C PRO A 19 13.04 11.41 20.81
N SER A 20 13.79 12.48 20.57
CA SER A 20 14.36 12.81 19.26
C SER A 20 15.26 11.71 18.70
N THR A 21 15.96 10.96 19.58
CA THR A 21 16.82 9.85 19.21
C THR A 21 16.04 8.67 18.61
N ALA A 22 14.90 8.30 19.21
CA ALA A 22 14.04 7.24 18.70
C ALA A 22 13.48 7.59 17.30
N ARG A 23 13.20 8.86 17.04
CA ARG A 23 12.80 9.34 15.72
C ARG A 23 13.93 9.19 14.69
N ILE A 24 15.16 9.59 15.05
CA ILE A 24 16.35 9.48 14.19
C ILE A 24 16.65 8.02 13.84
N GLU A 25 16.57 7.11 14.81
CA GLU A 25 16.77 5.67 14.61
C GLU A 25 15.71 5.09 13.68
N LYS A 26 14.44 5.43 13.87
CA LYS A 26 13.35 5.01 12.97
C LYS A 26 13.56 5.52 11.55
N GLU A 27 13.97 6.78 11.39
CA GLU A 27 14.26 7.37 10.08
C GLU A 27 15.44 6.66 9.39
N ARG A 28 16.47 6.26 10.15
CA ARG A 28 17.58 5.46 9.63
C ARG A 28 17.11 4.08 9.17
N ALA A 29 16.36 3.37 10.00
CA ALA A 29 15.84 2.05 9.66
C ALA A 29 14.94 2.08 8.40
N MET A 30 14.11 3.11 8.25
CA MET A 30 13.29 3.30 7.04
C MET A 30 14.13 3.53 5.78
N ARG A 31 15.24 4.28 5.88
CA ARG A 31 16.17 4.48 4.76
C ARG A 31 16.87 3.17 4.37
N ASP A 32 17.34 2.41 5.35
CA ASP A 32 18.02 1.13 5.10
C ASP A 32 17.06 0.11 4.46
N LEU A 33 15.82 0.04 4.94
CA LEU A 33 14.76 -0.78 4.34
C LEU A 33 14.48 -0.37 2.89
N GLN A 34 14.37 0.93 2.62
CA GLN A 34 14.15 1.42 1.27
C GLN A 34 15.33 1.05 0.33
N GLY A 35 16.56 1.11 0.83
CA GLY A 35 17.75 0.66 0.11
C GLY A 35 17.66 -0.81 -0.29
N GLN A 36 17.31 -1.68 0.65
CA GLN A 36 17.13 -3.12 0.41
C GLN A 36 16.02 -3.40 -0.62
N ILE A 37 14.90 -2.67 -0.52
CA ILE A 37 13.79 -2.79 -1.48
C ILE A 37 14.25 -2.41 -2.90
N ASN A 38 14.95 -1.27 -3.03
CA ASN A 38 15.43 -0.80 -4.34
C ASN A 38 16.44 -1.76 -4.96
N GLU A 39 17.31 -2.34 -4.14
CA GLU A 39 18.28 -3.34 -4.56
C GLU A 39 17.59 -4.61 -5.06
N TRP A 40 16.57 -5.09 -4.32
CA TRP A 40 15.77 -6.23 -4.73
C TRP A 40 15.03 -5.97 -6.04
N ILE A 41 14.41 -4.79 -6.20
CA ILE A 41 13.71 -4.38 -7.43
C ILE A 41 14.68 -4.40 -8.61
N THR A 42 15.88 -3.87 -8.43
CA THR A 42 16.90 -3.81 -9.49
C THR A 42 17.31 -5.21 -9.95
N ARG A 43 17.56 -6.13 -9.02
CA ARG A 43 17.93 -7.53 -9.34
C ARG A 43 16.79 -8.33 -9.99
N ASN A 44 15.54 -7.95 -9.75
CA ASN A 44 14.36 -8.69 -10.18
C ASN A 44 13.56 -7.98 -11.28
N ARG A 45 14.12 -6.94 -11.91
CA ARG A 45 13.41 -6.07 -12.86
C ARG A 45 12.71 -6.83 -13.99
N GLN A 46 13.34 -7.88 -14.52
CA GLN A 46 12.81 -8.77 -15.56
C GLN A 46 11.55 -9.55 -15.14
N ASN A 47 11.31 -9.69 -13.84
CA ASN A 47 10.15 -10.36 -13.26
C ASN A 47 9.06 -9.39 -12.80
N LEU A 48 9.30 -8.08 -12.97
CA LEU A 48 8.37 -7.03 -12.61
C LEU A 48 7.69 -6.48 -13.87
N ILE A 49 6.42 -6.12 -13.76
CA ILE A 49 5.64 -5.48 -14.81
C ILE A 49 4.88 -4.29 -14.22
N ARG A 50 4.70 -3.25 -15.04
CA ARG A 50 3.74 -2.19 -14.77
C ARG A 50 2.41 -2.63 -15.34
N CYS A 51 1.44 -2.90 -14.47
CA CYS A 51 0.11 -3.32 -14.92
C CYS A 51 -0.73 -2.09 -15.24
N PRO A 52 -1.20 -1.89 -16.49
CA PRO A 52 -2.00 -0.72 -16.85
C PRO A 52 -3.38 -0.70 -16.18
N TYR A 53 -3.81 -1.84 -15.63
CA TYR A 53 -5.08 -2.02 -14.95
C TYR A 53 -4.96 -1.95 -13.42
N GLN A 54 -3.78 -1.61 -12.89
CA GLN A 54 -3.63 -1.30 -11.47
C GLN A 54 -3.63 0.21 -11.24
N PRO A 55 -4.41 0.70 -10.26
CA PRO A 55 -4.34 2.09 -9.87
C PRO A 55 -2.92 2.44 -9.39
N GLY A 56 -2.49 3.67 -9.66
CA GLY A 56 -1.19 4.18 -9.22
C GLY A 56 0.02 3.66 -9.99
N ASN A 57 -0.15 3.05 -11.17
CA ASN A 57 0.95 2.52 -12.00
C ASN A 57 1.87 1.57 -11.21
N LEU A 58 1.25 0.72 -10.39
CA LEU A 58 1.94 -0.14 -9.44
C LEU A 58 2.84 -1.15 -10.18
N LEU A 59 4.08 -1.25 -9.70
CA LEU A 59 5.03 -2.26 -10.15
C LEU A 59 4.75 -3.57 -9.41
N ILE A 60 4.34 -4.61 -10.14
CA ILE A 60 3.99 -5.92 -9.55
C ILE A 60 4.84 -7.02 -10.18
N THR A 61 4.98 -8.14 -9.48
CA THR A 61 5.63 -9.32 -10.07
C THR A 61 4.72 -9.99 -11.11
N LYS A 62 5.32 -10.62 -12.12
CA LYS A 62 4.64 -11.50 -13.07
C LYS A 62 3.86 -12.61 -12.35
N TRP A 63 4.40 -13.11 -11.23
CA TRP A 63 3.74 -14.10 -10.40
C TRP A 63 2.46 -13.56 -9.74
N SER A 64 2.50 -12.36 -9.15
CA SER A 64 1.31 -11.72 -8.58
C SER A 64 0.25 -11.47 -9.65
N CYS A 65 0.64 -11.04 -10.85
CA CYS A 65 -0.27 -10.91 -11.99
C CYS A 65 -0.92 -12.25 -12.37
N ARG A 66 -0.14 -13.34 -12.46
CA ARG A 66 -0.67 -14.69 -12.74
C ARG A 66 -1.66 -15.14 -11.67
N ARG A 67 -1.38 -14.89 -10.39
CA ARG A 67 -2.30 -15.21 -9.29
C ARG A 67 -3.62 -14.49 -9.39
N ARG A 68 -3.61 -13.20 -9.76
CA ARG A 68 -4.86 -12.44 -9.98
C ARG A 68 -5.69 -13.05 -11.11
N ARG A 69 -5.07 -13.43 -12.23
CA ARG A 69 -5.77 -14.12 -13.32
C ARG A 69 -6.37 -15.45 -12.86
N LEU A 70 -5.62 -16.28 -12.14
CA LEU A 70 -6.12 -17.54 -11.60
C LEU A 70 -7.26 -17.34 -10.61
N LYS A 71 -7.20 -16.28 -9.79
CA LYS A 71 -8.27 -15.93 -8.85
C LYS A 71 -9.53 -15.47 -9.60
N ALA A 72 -9.38 -14.62 -10.63
CA ALA A 72 -10.49 -14.18 -11.48
C ALA A 72 -11.19 -15.35 -12.18
N GLN A 73 -10.44 -16.37 -12.62
CA GLN A 73 -11.01 -17.58 -13.23
C GLN A 73 -11.76 -18.49 -12.24
N LYS A 74 -11.53 -18.33 -10.94
CA LYS A 74 -12.14 -19.17 -9.89
C LYS A 74 -13.30 -18.49 -9.18
N GLU A 75 -13.35 -17.17 -9.18
CA GLU A 75 -14.47 -16.44 -8.57
C GLU A 75 -15.68 -16.41 -9.48
N ASP A 76 -16.86 -16.51 -8.88
CA ASP A 76 -18.10 -16.17 -9.55
C ASP A 76 -18.16 -14.65 -9.72
N LEU A 77 -17.83 -14.20 -10.93
CA LEU A 77 -17.88 -12.80 -11.33
C LEU A 77 -19.13 -12.48 -12.15
N ALA A 78 -20.14 -13.36 -12.19
CA ALA A 78 -21.39 -13.12 -12.91
C ALA A 78 -22.19 -11.96 -12.28
N ASN A 79 -22.09 -11.79 -10.96
CA ASN A 79 -22.62 -10.64 -10.24
C ASN A 79 -21.51 -9.86 -9.53
N VAL A 80 -20.85 -8.97 -10.26
CA VAL A 80 -19.81 -8.09 -9.69
C VAL A 80 -20.39 -7.12 -8.64
N MET A 81 -21.68 -6.79 -8.73
CA MET A 81 -22.37 -5.85 -7.83
C MET A 81 -22.77 -6.46 -6.48
N SER A 82 -22.58 -7.76 -6.30
CA SER A 82 -22.89 -8.42 -5.02
C SER A 82 -21.84 -8.11 -3.96
N GLY A 83 -22.28 -7.98 -2.70
CA GLY A 83 -21.40 -7.77 -1.56
C GLY A 83 -21.32 -6.31 -1.14
N ASP A 84 -20.35 -5.98 -0.30
CA ASP A 84 -20.08 -4.61 0.12
C ASP A 84 -19.24 -3.83 -0.90
N VAL A 85 -18.92 -2.57 -0.58
CA VAL A 85 -18.11 -1.71 -1.45
C VAL A 85 -16.73 -2.30 -1.72
N MET A 86 -16.12 -2.96 -0.73
CA MET A 86 -14.80 -3.58 -0.88
C MET A 86 -14.88 -4.82 -1.76
N ASP A 87 -15.92 -5.64 -1.59
CA ASP A 87 -16.21 -6.79 -2.44
C ASP A 87 -16.38 -6.36 -3.91
N TYR A 88 -17.17 -5.30 -4.13
CA TYR A 88 -17.38 -4.73 -5.46
C TYR A 88 -16.05 -4.29 -6.09
N VAL A 89 -15.25 -3.49 -5.39
CA VAL A 89 -13.95 -3.01 -5.90
C VAL A 89 -13.01 -4.17 -6.20
N HIS A 90 -12.98 -5.18 -5.32
CA HIS A 90 -12.17 -6.38 -5.52
C HIS A 90 -12.61 -7.18 -6.75
N ARG A 91 -13.90 -7.50 -6.87
CA ARG A 91 -14.49 -8.26 -7.99
C ARG A 91 -14.33 -7.51 -9.31
N GLN A 92 -14.54 -6.20 -9.31
CA GLN A 92 -14.33 -5.34 -10.47
C GLN A 92 -12.85 -5.32 -10.89
N GLY A 93 -11.92 -5.31 -9.93
CA GLY A 93 -10.49 -5.41 -10.21
C GLY A 93 -10.07 -6.79 -10.73
N LEU A 94 -10.81 -7.86 -10.42
CA LEU A 94 -10.57 -9.21 -10.92
C LEU A 94 -11.21 -9.44 -12.29
N SER A 95 -12.37 -8.87 -12.59
CA SER A 95 -13.07 -9.05 -13.86
C SER A 95 -12.19 -8.64 -15.06
N ILE A 96 -11.43 -7.55 -14.92
CA ILE A 96 -10.44 -7.09 -15.91
C ILE A 96 -9.37 -8.17 -16.17
N CYS A 97 -9.03 -8.99 -15.18
CA CYS A 97 -7.96 -9.98 -15.27
C CYS A 97 -8.34 -11.26 -16.05
N LEU A 98 -9.62 -11.48 -16.38
CA LEU A 98 -10.10 -12.69 -17.08
C LEU A 98 -9.47 -12.84 -18.48
N THR A 99 -9.43 -11.74 -19.23
CA THR A 99 -8.92 -11.69 -20.61
C THR A 99 -7.61 -10.93 -20.74
N CYS A 100 -7.07 -10.41 -19.63
CA CYS A 100 -5.88 -9.58 -19.60
C CYS A 100 -4.63 -10.28 -20.19
N ASP A 101 -3.90 -9.53 -21.02
CA ASP A 101 -2.69 -9.94 -21.72
C ASP A 101 -1.42 -9.25 -21.18
N ALA A 102 -1.48 -8.61 -20.00
CA ALA A 102 -0.34 -7.90 -19.41
C ALA A 102 0.91 -8.78 -19.22
N LEU A 103 0.74 -10.10 -19.04
CA LEU A 103 1.87 -11.05 -19.02
C LEU A 103 2.47 -11.33 -20.41
N LYS A 104 1.70 -11.17 -21.48
CA LYS A 104 2.14 -11.39 -22.87
C LYS A 104 2.80 -10.14 -23.46
N LYS A 105 2.39 -8.94 -23.04
CA LYS A 105 2.93 -7.64 -23.50
C LYS A 105 4.25 -7.23 -22.83
N ALA A 106 5.00 -8.16 -22.23
CA ALA A 106 6.20 -7.83 -21.47
C ALA A 106 7.39 -7.49 -22.38
N ALA A 107 7.48 -6.21 -22.80
CA ALA A 107 8.66 -5.34 -22.87
C ALA A 107 8.53 -4.34 -24.03
N ALA A 108 8.38 -3.06 -23.71
CA ALA A 108 8.90 -1.95 -24.50
C ALA A 108 10.02 -1.30 -23.68
#